data_AF-R7PT81-F1
#
_entry.id   AF-R7PT81-F1
#
_cell.length_a   1.000
_cell.length_b   1.000
_cell.length_c   1.000
_cell.angle_alpha   90.00
_cell.angle_beta   90.00
_cell.angle_gamma   90.00
#
_symmetry.space_group_name_H-M   'P 1'
#
loop_
_entity.id
_entity.type
_entity.pdbx_description
1 polymer ?
#
loop_
_entity_poly.entity_id
_entity_poly.type
_entity_poly.pdbx_seq_one_letter_code
_entity_poly.pdbx_strand_id
1 'polypeptide(L)'
;MDIPDNLLIVGTVNVDETTYMFSPKVLDRANTIEFPTMAAKEYMNSDFKEFDFKNINYLMNPLEDLDVRNMNVYDLKDIFMFINCSEGNLWDVLSNELDLFQSILKKINFDFGFRVINEILRFMFVSWRYEDSPQNWENWERYFDAQVKQKILPKLHGSQKAIGQTINELFNACLIERKNNADARLVDLTKDDCRYYTSAVKLQNMAKILSNQRYVSFIN
;
A
#
# COMPACT_ATOMS: atom_id res chain seq x y z
N MET A 1 -10.98 -30.37 1.13
CA MET A 1 -10.18 -30.18 2.34
C MET A 1 -10.35 -28.72 2.67
N ASP A 2 -11.21 -28.43 3.64
CA ASP A 2 -11.56 -27.04 3.96
C ASP A 2 -10.47 -26.46 4.86
N ILE A 3 -10.03 -25.26 4.53
CA ILE A 3 -9.02 -24.54 5.32
C ILE A 3 -9.74 -23.95 6.53
N PRO A 4 -9.26 -24.18 7.78
CA PRO A 4 -9.94 -23.66 8.95
C PRO A 4 -9.79 -22.15 9.06
N ASP A 5 -10.83 -21.48 9.56
CA ASP A 5 -10.91 -20.00 9.61
C ASP A 5 -9.84 -19.36 10.50
N ASN A 6 -9.25 -20.10 11.43
CA ASN A 6 -8.18 -19.61 12.30
C ASN A 6 -6.76 -19.82 11.73
N LEU A 7 -6.60 -20.34 10.50
CA LEU A 7 -5.30 -20.49 9.88
C LEU A 7 -4.84 -19.18 9.23
N LEU A 8 -3.68 -18.69 9.66
CA LEU A 8 -2.97 -17.56 9.06
C LEU A 8 -1.65 -18.08 8.48
N ILE A 9 -1.35 -17.73 7.22
CA ILE A 9 -0.11 -18.12 6.55
C ILE A 9 0.77 -16.87 6.42
N VAL A 10 1.94 -16.92 7.05
CA VAL A 10 2.98 -15.88 6.93
C VAL A 10 4.23 -16.54 6.38
N GLY A 11 4.82 -15.94 5.35
CA GLY A 11 6.06 -16.39 4.75
C GLY A 11 7.03 -15.24 4.59
N THR A 12 8.31 -15.54 4.69
CA THR A 12 9.41 -14.60 4.43
C THR A 12 10.20 -15.08 3.23
N VAL A 13 10.66 -14.16 2.39
CA VAL A 13 11.55 -14.46 1.26
C VAL A 13 12.79 -13.59 1.35
N ASN A 14 13.96 -14.17 1.07
CA ASN A 14 15.13 -13.36 0.75
C ASN A 14 15.14 -13.08 -0.75
N VAL A 15 14.99 -11.82 -1.10
CA VAL A 15 14.92 -11.36 -2.48
C VAL A 15 16.24 -11.55 -3.22
N ASP A 16 17.36 -11.25 -2.57
CA ASP A 16 18.69 -11.22 -3.20
C ASP A 16 19.15 -12.60 -3.70
N GLU A 17 18.59 -13.66 -3.11
CA GLU A 17 18.90 -15.05 -3.44
C GLU A 17 17.93 -15.66 -4.47
N THR A 18 16.80 -15.00 -4.76
CA THR A 18 15.77 -15.57 -5.62
C THR A 18 15.95 -15.17 -7.08
N THR A 19 16.05 -16.17 -7.96
CA THR A 19 16.17 -15.97 -9.41
C THR A 19 14.82 -15.69 -10.08
N TYR A 20 13.71 -15.96 -9.39
CA TYR A 20 12.35 -15.81 -9.90
C TYR A 20 11.50 -14.96 -8.97
N MET A 21 10.79 -14.01 -9.56
CA MET A 21 9.80 -13.22 -8.84
C MET A 21 8.59 -14.08 -8.46
N PHE A 22 7.87 -13.68 -7.40
CA PHE A 22 6.57 -14.25 -7.13
C PHE A 22 5.61 -14.03 -8.30
N SER A 23 4.84 -15.07 -8.64
CA SER A 23 3.84 -14.93 -9.69
C SER A 23 2.79 -13.89 -9.30
N PRO A 24 2.22 -13.16 -10.28
CA PRO A 24 1.11 -12.23 -10.02
C PRO A 24 -0.07 -12.89 -9.30
N LYS A 25 -0.29 -14.20 -9.47
CA LYS A 25 -1.35 -14.96 -8.79
C LYS A 25 -1.12 -15.12 -7.29
N VAL A 26 0.14 -15.14 -6.86
CA VAL A 26 0.53 -15.18 -5.43
C VAL A 26 0.41 -13.77 -4.85
N LEU A 27 0.97 -12.77 -5.54
CA LEU A 27 0.88 -11.36 -5.13
C LEU A 27 -0.57 -10.84 -5.08
N ASP A 28 -1.47 -11.42 -5.88
CA ASP A 28 -2.90 -11.11 -5.80
C ASP A 28 -3.53 -11.58 -4.47
N ARG A 29 -3.01 -12.64 -3.85
CA ARG A 29 -3.56 -13.27 -2.64
C ARG A 29 -2.79 -12.95 -1.36
N ALA A 30 -1.65 -12.27 -1.47
CA ALA A 30 -0.81 -11.91 -0.34
C ALA A 30 -0.74 -10.39 -0.17
N ASN A 31 -0.51 -9.93 1.05
CA ASN A 31 0.07 -8.62 1.31
C ASN A 31 1.59 -8.81 1.44
N THR A 32 2.36 -7.93 0.83
CA THR A 32 3.83 -7.99 0.91
C THR A 32 4.36 -6.88 1.80
N ILE A 33 5.16 -7.25 2.79
CA ILE A 33 5.81 -6.30 3.69
C ILE A 33 7.31 -6.32 3.38
N GLU A 34 7.84 -5.16 2.98
CA GLU A 34 9.27 -4.97 2.72
C GLU A 34 9.97 -4.44 3.97
N PHE A 35 11.12 -5.05 4.31
CA PHE A 35 11.98 -4.60 5.40
C PHE A 35 13.21 -3.91 4.80
N PRO A 36 13.24 -2.56 4.71
CA PRO A 36 14.41 -1.86 4.24
C PRO A 36 15.57 -2.03 5.23
N THR A 37 16.81 -2.00 4.72
CA THR A 37 18.00 -2.05 5.56
C THR A 37 18.16 -0.75 6.34
N MET A 38 18.48 -0.87 7.62
CA MET A 38 18.81 0.26 8.48
C MET A 38 20.28 0.64 8.30
N ALA A 39 20.62 1.92 8.45
CA ALA A 39 22.02 2.32 8.37
C ALA A 39 22.83 1.65 9.49
N ALA A 40 24.03 1.15 9.17
CA ALA A 40 24.85 0.42 10.14
C ALA A 40 25.07 1.20 11.44
N LYS A 41 25.24 2.53 11.33
CA LYS A 41 25.40 3.42 12.49
C LYS A 41 24.15 3.42 13.38
N GLU A 42 22.96 3.57 12.81
CA GLU A 42 21.70 3.55 13.55
C GLU A 42 21.53 2.20 14.26
N TYR A 43 21.85 1.09 13.57
CA TYR A 43 21.75 -0.26 14.14
C TYR A 43 22.70 -0.48 15.30
N MET A 44 23.97 -0.11 15.14
CA MET A 44 24.98 -0.26 16.18
C MET A 44 24.68 0.62 17.40
N ASN A 45 24.05 1.78 17.18
CA ASN A 45 23.63 2.67 18.26
C ASN A 45 22.31 2.26 18.91
N SER A 46 21.62 1.24 18.39
CA SER A 46 20.25 0.90 18.81
C SER A 46 19.28 2.08 18.70
N ASP A 47 19.48 2.93 17.68
CA ASP A 47 18.62 4.09 17.37
C ASP A 47 17.33 3.60 16.71
N PHE A 48 16.53 2.83 17.46
CA PHE A 48 15.22 2.37 17.02
C PHE A 48 14.19 3.48 17.24
N LYS A 49 13.43 3.82 16.18
CA LYS A 49 12.33 4.76 16.31
C LYS A 49 11.27 4.15 17.23
N GLU A 50 10.88 4.90 18.26
CA GLU A 50 9.67 4.57 19.02
C GLU A 50 8.45 4.67 18.10
N PHE A 51 7.59 3.66 18.16
CA PHE A 51 6.34 3.65 17.43
C PHE A 51 5.23 4.16 18.34
N ASP A 52 4.49 5.16 17.88
CA ASP A 52 3.21 5.53 18.51
C ASP A 52 2.20 4.43 18.17
N PHE A 53 2.07 3.50 19.11
CA PHE A 53 1.06 2.46 19.04
C PHE A 53 -0.28 3.00 19.52
N LYS A 54 -1.35 2.67 18.80
CA LYS A 54 -2.73 2.93 19.21
C LYS A 54 -3.26 1.73 19.98
N ASN A 55 -4.32 1.08 19.51
CA ASN A 55 -4.89 -0.06 20.21
C ASN A 55 -4.06 -1.34 19.98
N ILE A 56 -2.99 -1.52 20.77
CA ILE A 56 -2.15 -2.74 20.74
C ILE A 56 -2.98 -3.97 21.12
N ASN A 57 -3.88 -3.84 22.09
CA ASN A 57 -4.67 -4.96 22.58
C ASN A 57 -5.52 -5.58 21.47
N TYR A 58 -6.12 -4.73 20.62
CA TYR A 58 -6.83 -5.15 19.41
C TYR A 58 -5.92 -5.97 18.48
N LEU A 59 -4.70 -5.50 18.21
CA LEU A 59 -3.76 -6.22 17.34
C LEU A 59 -3.24 -7.52 17.96
N MET A 60 -3.10 -7.57 19.28
CA MET A 60 -2.64 -8.76 20.01
C MET A 60 -3.72 -9.86 20.10
N ASN A 61 -4.96 -9.56 19.71
CA ASN A 61 -6.06 -10.51 19.66
C ASN A 61 -6.43 -10.85 18.20
N PRO A 62 -5.70 -11.77 17.54
CA PRO A 62 -5.94 -12.10 16.11
C PRO A 62 -7.27 -12.82 15.83
N LEU A 63 -8.00 -13.18 16.89
CA LEU A 63 -9.34 -13.76 16.85
C LEU A 63 -10.45 -12.74 17.14
N GLU A 64 -10.08 -11.48 17.39
CA GLU A 64 -11.05 -10.38 17.44
C GLU A 64 -11.54 -10.06 16.02
N ASP A 65 -12.79 -9.60 15.90
CA ASP A 65 -13.37 -9.14 14.64
C ASP A 65 -13.24 -10.15 13.47
N LEU A 66 -13.34 -11.47 13.74
CA LEU A 66 -13.28 -12.51 12.70
C LEU A 66 -14.32 -12.28 11.59
N ASP A 67 -15.45 -11.68 11.91
CA ASP A 67 -16.51 -11.33 10.97
C ASP A 67 -16.04 -10.38 9.86
N VAL A 68 -15.02 -9.55 10.11
CA VAL A 68 -14.42 -8.65 9.11
C VAL A 68 -13.88 -9.41 7.91
N ARG A 69 -13.43 -10.65 8.10
CA ARG A 69 -12.94 -11.52 7.02
C ARG A 69 -14.04 -11.82 6.00
N ASN A 70 -15.29 -11.85 6.46
CA ASN A 70 -16.47 -12.14 5.67
C ASN A 70 -17.22 -10.88 5.21
N MET A 71 -16.95 -9.72 5.81
CA MET A 71 -17.53 -8.45 5.38
C MET A 71 -17.29 -8.20 3.89
N ASN A 72 -18.36 -7.89 3.19
CA ASN A 72 -18.34 -7.57 1.78
C ASN A 72 -18.34 -6.04 1.57
N VAL A 73 -18.32 -5.62 0.30
CA VAL A 73 -18.25 -4.21 -0.09
C VAL A 73 -19.47 -3.40 0.40
N TYR A 74 -20.65 -4.01 0.52
CA TYR A 74 -21.87 -3.35 0.98
C TYR A 74 -21.82 -3.12 2.49
N ASP A 75 -21.39 -4.12 3.27
CA ASP A 75 -21.24 -3.99 4.73
C ASP A 75 -20.26 -2.86 5.08
N LEU A 76 -19.13 -2.80 4.36
CA LEU A 76 -18.11 -1.78 4.56
C LEU A 76 -18.56 -0.40 4.09
N LYS A 77 -19.38 -0.33 3.03
CA LYS A 77 -19.94 0.92 2.55
C LYS A 77 -20.77 1.61 3.62
N ASP A 78 -21.70 0.89 4.22
CA ASP A 78 -22.58 1.47 5.23
C ASP A 78 -21.77 2.06 6.39
N ILE A 79 -20.70 1.38 6.82
CA ILE A 79 -19.80 1.88 7.88
C ILE A 79 -19.02 3.11 7.41
N PHE A 80 -18.35 3.04 6.26
CA PHE A 80 -17.45 4.10 5.78
C PHE A 80 -18.19 5.38 5.38
N MET A 81 -19.49 5.30 5.04
CA MET A 81 -20.31 6.49 4.82
C MET A 81 -20.52 7.33 6.10
N PHE A 82 -20.41 6.74 7.29
CA PHE A 82 -20.55 7.45 8.56
C PHE A 82 -19.22 7.97 9.14
N ILE A 83 -18.09 7.59 8.54
CA ILE A 83 -16.76 8.05 8.95
C ILE A 83 -16.42 9.29 8.11
N ASN A 84 -16.12 10.40 8.78
CA ASN A 84 -15.70 11.63 8.12
C ASN A 84 -14.19 11.76 8.08
N CYS A 85 -13.70 12.50 7.10
CA CYS A 85 -12.33 12.99 6.97
C CYS A 85 -12.36 14.42 6.41
N SER A 86 -11.21 15.08 6.35
CA SER A 86 -11.07 16.44 5.80
C SER A 86 -11.73 16.69 4.44
N GLU A 87 -11.85 15.68 3.59
CA GLU A 87 -12.34 15.79 2.20
C GLU A 87 -13.78 15.28 2.00
N GLY A 88 -14.45 14.82 3.06
CA GLY A 88 -15.81 14.26 2.98
C GLY A 88 -15.97 12.98 3.79
N ASN A 89 -16.90 12.11 3.37
CA ASN A 89 -17.01 10.77 3.97
C ASN A 89 -15.92 9.85 3.40
N LEU A 90 -15.47 8.90 4.21
CA LEU A 90 -14.36 8.00 3.88
C LEU A 90 -14.67 7.14 2.66
N TRP A 91 -15.93 6.72 2.46
CA TRP A 91 -16.33 5.89 1.33
C TRP A 91 -16.06 6.56 -0.01
N ASP A 92 -16.53 7.79 -0.18
CA ASP A 92 -16.36 8.53 -1.44
C ASP A 92 -14.88 8.86 -1.70
N VAL A 93 -14.14 9.23 -0.64
CA VAL A 93 -12.71 9.52 -0.74
C VAL A 93 -11.93 8.26 -1.17
N LEU A 94 -12.12 7.13 -0.49
CA LEU A 94 -11.45 5.88 -0.87
C LEU A 94 -11.84 5.40 -2.27
N SER A 95 -13.10 5.58 -2.68
CA SER A 95 -13.55 5.25 -4.02
C SER A 95 -12.81 6.07 -5.09
N ASN A 96 -12.65 7.37 -4.88
CA ASN A 96 -11.94 8.26 -5.80
C ASN A 96 -10.45 7.91 -5.87
N GLU A 97 -9.82 7.60 -4.73
CA GLU A 97 -8.41 7.22 -4.70
C GLU A 97 -8.17 5.87 -5.38
N LEU A 98 -9.02 4.87 -5.12
CA LEU A 98 -8.92 3.58 -5.79
C LEU A 98 -9.10 3.71 -7.30
N ASP A 99 -10.06 4.51 -7.78
CA ASP A 99 -10.26 4.76 -9.21
C ASP A 99 -9.06 5.48 -9.85
N LEU A 100 -8.45 6.43 -9.14
CA LEU A 100 -7.23 7.10 -9.59
C LEU A 100 -6.10 6.09 -9.84
N PHE A 101 -5.76 5.27 -8.84
CA PHE A 101 -4.70 4.27 -8.99
C PHE A 101 -5.06 3.21 -10.03
N GLN A 102 -6.32 2.75 -10.06
CA GLN A 102 -6.78 1.75 -11.01
C GLN A 102 -6.70 2.26 -12.45
N SER A 103 -7.13 3.50 -12.71
CA SER A 103 -7.12 4.11 -14.05
C SER A 103 -5.70 4.28 -14.61
N ILE A 104 -4.73 4.63 -13.76
CA ILE A 104 -3.31 4.71 -14.14
C ILE A 104 -2.77 3.33 -14.52
N LEU A 105 -3.05 2.31 -13.71
CA LEU A 105 -2.58 0.93 -13.95
C LEU A 105 -3.26 0.25 -15.14
N LYS A 106 -4.51 0.61 -15.42
CA LYS A 106 -5.29 0.06 -16.54
C LYS A 106 -4.64 0.36 -17.89
N LYS A 107 -3.91 1.48 -18.02
CA LYS A 107 -3.18 1.85 -19.24
C LYS A 107 -2.19 0.77 -19.71
N ILE A 108 -1.68 -0.03 -18.78
CA ILE A 108 -0.70 -1.10 -19.05
C ILE A 108 -1.25 -2.51 -18.76
N ASN A 109 -2.56 -2.65 -18.50
CA ASN A 109 -3.21 -3.90 -18.08
C ASN A 109 -2.67 -4.48 -16.76
N PHE A 110 -2.28 -3.61 -15.81
CA PHE A 110 -1.92 -3.98 -14.43
C PHE A 110 -3.00 -3.58 -13.42
N ASP A 111 -4.21 -3.25 -13.89
CA ASP A 111 -5.32 -2.91 -13.01
C ASP A 111 -5.71 -4.09 -12.10
N PHE A 112 -6.34 -3.74 -10.99
CA PHE A 112 -6.76 -4.70 -9.99
C PHE A 112 -8.28 -4.87 -9.98
N GLY A 113 -8.75 -6.09 -9.75
CA GLY A 113 -10.17 -6.40 -9.67
C GLY A 113 -10.75 -6.30 -8.26
N PHE A 114 -12.01 -6.72 -8.11
CA PHE A 114 -12.79 -6.62 -6.87
C PHE A 114 -12.13 -7.25 -5.64
N ARG A 115 -11.31 -8.31 -5.81
CA ARG A 115 -10.60 -8.93 -4.69
C ARG A 115 -9.68 -7.95 -3.98
N VAL A 116 -8.85 -7.25 -4.75
CA VAL A 116 -7.89 -6.27 -4.19
C VAL A 116 -8.64 -5.13 -3.51
N ILE A 117 -9.72 -4.64 -4.14
CA ILE A 117 -10.57 -3.60 -3.55
C ILE A 117 -11.11 -4.07 -2.19
N ASN A 118 -11.72 -5.25 -2.11
CA ASN A 118 -12.26 -5.77 -0.86
C ASN A 118 -11.19 -5.95 0.22
N GLU A 119 -9.99 -6.42 -0.14
CA GLU A 119 -8.89 -6.59 0.80
C GLU A 119 -8.37 -5.25 1.33
N ILE A 120 -8.25 -4.24 0.47
CA ILE A 120 -7.88 -2.87 0.86
C ILE A 120 -8.95 -2.29 1.80
N LEU A 121 -10.23 -2.39 1.46
CA LEU A 121 -11.31 -1.87 2.29
C LEU A 121 -11.37 -2.56 3.67
N ARG A 122 -11.17 -3.88 3.73
CA ARG A 122 -11.06 -4.60 5.02
C ARG A 122 -9.85 -4.16 5.81
N PHE A 123 -8.69 -3.94 5.16
CA PHE A 123 -7.52 -3.40 5.83
C PHE A 123 -7.78 -1.99 6.40
N MET A 124 -8.47 -1.13 5.65
CA MET A 124 -8.87 0.20 6.12
C MET A 124 -9.80 0.10 7.32
N PHE A 125 -10.75 -0.85 7.32
CA PHE A 125 -11.64 -1.08 8.46
C PHE A 125 -10.87 -1.51 9.71
N VAL A 126 -9.99 -2.51 9.60
CA VAL A 126 -9.13 -2.97 10.71
C VAL A 126 -8.23 -1.83 11.21
N SER A 127 -7.71 -1.01 10.30
CA SER A 127 -6.91 0.16 10.65
C SER A 127 -7.71 1.23 11.40
N TRP A 128 -8.98 1.44 11.02
CA TRP A 128 -9.89 2.32 11.73
C TRP A 128 -10.23 1.80 13.14
N ARG A 129 -10.41 0.48 13.29
CA ARG A 129 -10.56 -0.18 14.60
C ARG A 129 -9.32 -0.02 15.47
N TYR A 130 -8.14 -0.17 14.88
CA TYR A 130 -6.85 0.06 15.54
C TYR A 130 -6.68 1.50 16.05
N GLU A 131 -7.29 2.47 15.38
CA GLU A 131 -7.33 3.89 15.79
C GLU A 131 -8.48 4.21 16.78
N ASP A 132 -9.08 3.18 17.39
CA ASP A 132 -10.22 3.28 18.33
C ASP A 132 -11.53 3.79 17.70
N SER A 133 -11.73 3.50 16.40
CA SER A 133 -12.97 3.79 15.69
C SER A 133 -13.43 5.26 15.72
N PRO A 134 -12.56 6.24 15.38
CA PRO A 134 -12.91 7.65 15.46
C PRO A 134 -13.97 8.02 14.43
N GLN A 135 -14.89 8.91 14.81
CA GLN A 135 -15.90 9.43 13.88
C GLN A 135 -15.28 10.33 12.79
N ASN A 136 -14.27 11.13 13.17
CA ASN A 136 -13.46 11.93 12.26
C ASN A 136 -12.06 11.31 12.21
N TRP A 137 -11.72 10.67 11.10
CA TRP A 137 -10.48 9.94 10.94
C TRP A 137 -9.54 10.66 9.98
N GLU A 138 -8.68 11.54 10.51
CA GLU A 138 -7.83 12.42 9.68
C GLU A 138 -6.55 11.75 9.18
N ASN A 139 -6.04 10.73 9.88
CA ASN A 139 -4.78 10.06 9.52
C ASN A 139 -4.97 8.79 8.67
N TRP A 140 -6.14 8.60 8.06
CA TRP A 140 -6.48 7.45 7.21
C TRP A 140 -5.49 7.26 6.06
N GLU A 141 -4.92 8.35 5.53
CA GLU A 141 -3.98 8.36 4.40
C GLU A 141 -2.73 7.51 4.65
N ARG A 142 -2.28 7.44 5.91
CA ARG A 142 -1.16 6.57 6.33
C ARG A 142 -1.45 5.10 6.00
N TYR A 143 -2.69 4.67 6.26
CA TYR A 143 -3.11 3.28 6.08
C TYR A 143 -3.38 2.97 4.61
N PHE A 144 -3.92 3.94 3.87
CA PHE A 144 -4.06 3.82 2.43
C PHE A 144 -2.69 3.76 1.73
N ASP A 145 -1.73 4.61 2.11
CA ASP A 145 -0.35 4.57 1.61
C ASP A 145 0.28 3.18 1.83
N ALA A 146 0.07 2.59 3.00
CA ALA A 146 0.52 1.23 3.28
C ALA A 146 -0.10 0.22 2.30
N GLN A 147 -1.39 0.33 1.96
CA GLN A 147 -2.04 -0.56 0.98
C GLN A 147 -1.57 -0.32 -0.45
N VAL A 148 -1.32 0.92 -0.85
CA VAL A 148 -0.70 1.22 -2.15
C VAL A 148 0.64 0.49 -2.23
N LYS A 149 1.50 0.64 -1.22
CA LYS A 149 2.82 -0.02 -1.18
C LYS A 149 2.75 -1.55 -1.09
N GLN A 150 1.89 -2.10 -0.24
CA GLN A 150 1.88 -3.53 0.11
C GLN A 150 0.99 -4.40 -0.76
N LYS A 151 0.04 -3.81 -1.50
CA LYS A 151 -0.97 -4.54 -2.29
C LYS A 151 -1.02 -4.13 -3.76
N ILE A 152 -0.85 -2.84 -4.06
CA ILE A 152 -0.96 -2.31 -5.43
C ILE A 152 0.40 -2.39 -6.15
N LEU A 153 1.43 -1.73 -5.61
CA LEU A 153 2.77 -1.69 -6.19
C LEU A 153 3.47 -3.06 -6.37
N PRO A 154 3.23 -4.10 -5.55
CA PRO A 154 3.88 -5.40 -5.69
C PRO A 154 3.77 -6.05 -7.05
N LYS A 155 2.65 -5.77 -7.72
CA LYS A 155 2.36 -6.34 -9.02
C LYS A 155 3.18 -5.67 -10.12
N LEU A 156 3.71 -4.47 -9.93
CA LEU A 156 4.35 -3.69 -10.97
C LEU A 156 5.74 -4.23 -11.32
N HIS A 157 5.92 -4.63 -12.58
CA HIS A 157 7.20 -5.07 -13.12
C HIS A 157 7.24 -4.88 -14.63
N GLY A 158 8.42 -4.62 -15.20
CA GLY A 158 8.56 -4.44 -16.63
C GLY A 158 9.77 -3.63 -17.04
N SER A 159 9.90 -3.45 -18.36
CA SER A 159 10.96 -2.63 -18.96
C SER A 159 10.63 -1.13 -18.89
N GLN A 160 11.65 -0.28 -19.05
CA GLN A 160 11.49 1.18 -19.08
C GLN A 160 10.41 1.64 -20.08
N LYS A 161 10.35 0.98 -21.24
CA LYS A 161 9.38 1.29 -22.29
C LYS A 161 7.95 0.89 -21.89
N ALA A 162 7.80 -0.17 -21.10
CA ALA A 162 6.49 -0.70 -20.72
C ALA A 162 5.86 0.07 -19.56
N ILE A 163 6.65 0.40 -18.52
CA ILE A 163 6.09 0.90 -17.25
C ILE A 163 6.63 2.26 -16.81
N GLY A 164 7.63 2.82 -17.52
CA GLY A 164 8.29 4.06 -17.08
C GLY A 164 7.35 5.26 -16.94
N GLN A 165 6.43 5.43 -17.89
CA GLN A 165 5.41 6.49 -17.81
C GLN A 165 4.45 6.23 -16.63
N THR A 166 3.98 4.99 -16.48
CA THR A 166 3.07 4.61 -15.39
C THR A 166 3.70 4.85 -14.01
N ILE A 167 5.00 4.56 -13.83
CA ILE A 167 5.69 4.86 -12.57
C ILE A 167 5.65 6.37 -12.26
N ASN A 168 5.92 7.22 -13.24
CA ASN A 168 5.84 8.67 -13.05
C ASN A 168 4.41 9.12 -12.74
N GLU A 169 3.40 8.57 -13.42
CA GLU A 169 1.99 8.91 -13.14
C GLU A 169 1.57 8.48 -11.72
N LEU A 170 1.94 7.26 -11.30
CA LEU A 170 1.70 6.76 -9.94
C LEU A 170 2.45 7.60 -8.90
N PHE A 171 3.69 7.99 -9.20
CA PHE A 171 4.49 8.83 -8.32
C PHE A 171 3.81 10.17 -8.10
N ASN A 172 3.33 10.80 -9.17
CA ASN A 172 2.63 12.07 -9.09
C ASN A 172 1.28 11.94 -8.38
N ALA A 173 0.57 10.81 -8.50
CA ALA A 173 -0.62 10.52 -7.70
C ALA A 173 -0.35 10.45 -6.18
N CYS A 174 0.90 10.18 -5.78
CA CYS A 174 1.31 10.18 -4.37
C CYS A 174 1.67 11.56 -3.81
N LEU A 175 1.76 12.59 -4.64
CA LEU A 175 2.06 13.97 -4.23
C LEU A 175 0.78 14.72 -3.86
N ILE A 176 0.89 15.71 -2.97
CA ILE A 176 -0.26 16.57 -2.60
C ILE A 176 -0.78 17.35 -3.81
N GLU A 177 0.12 17.99 -4.57
CA GLU A 177 -0.26 18.82 -5.72
C GLU A 177 -0.61 18.01 -6.99
N ARG A 178 -0.42 16.68 -6.98
CA ARG A 178 -0.70 15.76 -8.11
C ARG A 178 -0.21 16.25 -9.48
N LYS A 179 1.01 16.78 -9.54
CA LYS A 179 1.59 17.34 -10.79
C LYS A 179 1.90 16.25 -11.81
N ASN A 180 1.10 16.07 -12.86
CA ASN A 180 1.31 15.01 -13.87
C ASN A 180 2.63 15.02 -14.67
N ASN A 181 3.54 15.97 -14.42
CA ASN A 181 4.78 16.15 -15.17
C ASN A 181 6.06 16.06 -14.33
N ALA A 182 5.97 15.78 -13.02
CA ALA A 182 7.19 15.63 -12.23
C ALA A 182 7.89 14.31 -12.59
N ASP A 183 9.20 14.38 -12.84
CA ASP A 183 10.03 13.20 -13.02
C ASP A 183 10.38 12.65 -11.65
N ALA A 184 9.91 11.43 -11.34
CA ALA A 184 10.11 10.80 -10.04
C ALA A 184 11.60 10.74 -9.65
N ARG A 185 12.53 10.73 -10.62
CA ARG A 185 13.97 10.64 -10.38
C ARG A 185 14.60 11.95 -9.91
N LEU A 186 13.99 13.09 -10.22
CA LEU A 186 14.57 14.42 -10.05
C LEU A 186 13.97 15.20 -8.88
N VAL A 187 12.85 14.72 -8.32
CA VAL A 187 12.16 15.38 -7.21
C VAL A 187 12.87 15.06 -5.90
N ASP A 188 13.22 16.09 -5.14
CA ASP A 188 13.64 15.95 -3.76
C ASP A 188 12.40 15.77 -2.88
N LEU A 189 12.23 14.58 -2.31
CA LEU A 189 11.01 14.20 -1.60
C LEU A 189 11.11 14.60 -0.13
N THR A 190 10.26 15.54 0.29
CA THR A 190 9.97 15.73 1.70
C THR A 190 8.65 15.03 2.07
N LYS A 191 8.49 14.68 3.36
CA LYS A 191 7.25 14.06 3.83
C LYS A 191 6.05 15.00 3.68
N ASP A 192 6.28 16.30 3.80
CA ASP A 192 5.23 17.33 3.77
C ASP A 192 4.70 17.60 2.37
N ASP A 193 5.43 17.23 1.31
CA ASP A 193 4.99 17.35 -0.09
C ASP A 193 4.15 16.14 -0.56
N CYS A 194 4.10 15.08 0.26
CA CYS A 194 3.57 13.79 -0.13
C CYS A 194 2.30 13.42 0.62
N ARG A 195 1.26 13.10 -0.15
CA ARG A 195 0.06 12.48 0.37
C ARG A 195 0.32 11.01 0.77
N TYR A 196 1.06 10.30 -0.08
CA TYR A 196 1.45 8.90 0.12
C TYR A 196 2.97 8.74 0.09
N TYR A 197 3.63 9.17 1.16
CA TYR A 197 5.09 9.30 1.22
C TYR A 197 5.83 7.98 0.99
N THR A 198 5.42 6.89 1.65
CA THR A 198 6.17 5.63 1.56
C THR A 198 6.04 4.99 0.17
N SER A 199 4.88 5.12 -0.46
CA SER A 199 4.66 4.74 -1.86
C SER A 199 5.44 5.63 -2.83
N ALA A 200 5.47 6.94 -2.61
CA ALA A 200 6.25 7.88 -3.42
C ALA A 200 7.75 7.55 -3.39
N VAL A 201 8.31 7.27 -2.22
CA VAL A 201 9.71 6.85 -2.05
C VAL A 201 9.99 5.54 -2.80
N LYS A 202 9.10 4.54 -2.70
CA LYS A 202 9.25 3.28 -3.42
C LYS A 202 9.22 3.50 -4.94
N LEU A 203 8.26 4.28 -5.44
CA LEU A 203 8.14 4.60 -6.86
C LEU A 203 9.35 5.38 -7.39
N GLN A 204 9.88 6.32 -6.61
CA GLN A 204 11.12 7.02 -6.95
C GLN A 204 12.31 6.05 -7.05
N ASN A 205 12.46 5.12 -6.11
CA ASN A 205 13.51 4.10 -6.16
C ASN A 205 13.34 3.20 -7.40
N MET A 206 12.11 2.77 -7.68
CA MET A 206 11.81 1.99 -8.88
C MET A 206 12.14 2.77 -10.17
N ALA A 207 11.85 4.07 -10.23
CA ALA A 207 12.20 4.91 -11.37
C ALA A 207 13.72 5.05 -11.57
N LYS A 208 14.48 5.20 -10.48
CA LYS A 208 15.96 5.24 -10.51
C LYS A 208 16.53 3.90 -11.03
N ILE A 209 16.03 2.77 -10.53
CA ILE A 209 16.46 1.43 -10.96
C ILE A 209 16.10 1.21 -12.44
N LEU A 210 14.89 1.54 -12.84
CA LEU A 210 14.42 1.37 -14.22
C LEU A 210 15.27 2.17 -15.22
N SER A 211 15.70 3.38 -14.82
CA SER A 211 16.59 4.22 -15.63
C SER A 211 17.98 3.59 -15.80
N ASN A 212 18.52 2.96 -14.75
CA ASN A 212 19.86 2.37 -14.73
C ASN A 212 19.91 0.98 -15.37
N GLN A 213 18.96 0.11 -15.01
CA GLN A 213 18.94 -1.31 -15.39
C GLN A 213 18.02 -1.61 -16.58
N ARG A 214 17.25 -0.62 -17.07
CA ARG A 214 16.23 -0.74 -18.15
C ARG A 214 15.07 -1.69 -17.84
N TYR A 215 15.08 -2.32 -16.68
CA TYR A 215 14.05 -3.19 -16.14
C TYR A 215 13.93 -2.94 -14.64
N VAL A 216 12.71 -3.01 -14.11
CA VAL A 216 12.46 -2.94 -12.68
C VAL A 216 11.35 -3.92 -12.33
N SER A 217 11.45 -4.46 -11.13
CA SER A 217 10.36 -5.16 -10.49
C SER A 217 10.16 -4.60 -9.10
N PHE A 218 9.00 -4.84 -8.52
CA PHE A 218 8.75 -4.49 -7.11
C PHE A 218 9.80 -5.04 -6.15
N ILE A 219 10.42 -6.16 -6.51
CA ILE A 219 11.43 -6.85 -5.71
C ILE A 219 12.76 -6.05 -5.70
N ASN A 220 12.97 -5.15 -6.66
CA ASN A 220 14.18 -4.34 -6.77
C ASN A 220 14.05 -2.98 -6.05
#